data_AF-A0A093TN81-F1
#
_entry.id   AF-A0A093TN81-F1
#
_cell.length_a   1.000
_cell.length_b   1.000
_cell.length_c   1.000
_cell.angle_alpha   90.00
_cell.angle_beta   90.00
_cell.angle_gamma   90.00
#
_symmetry.space_group_name_H-M   'P 1'
#
loop_
_entity.id
_entity.type
_entity.pdbx_description
1 polymer ?
#
loop_
_entity_poly.entity_id
_entity_poly.type
_entity_poly.pdbx_seq_one_letter_code
_entity_poly.pdbx_strand_id
1 'polypeptide(L)'
;KILVVKFLLCFQVYCEYGMVHVLSEKGSSKGKDYCILFNSQWAHLPHDLGKASLLQLQDQTASVLCSPSDVPDGGFNNQIPMVMRGNCTFYEKVRLAQINGARGLLIVSRERLVPPGGNRSQYEEIDIPVALLSYADMLDIGKSFGSSVKGAMYAPNEPVLDYNMVIIFVMAVGTVAIGGYWAGSRDVKKRYMKHKRDDGAEKHDDETVDVTPIMICVFVVMCCSMLVLLYFFYDHLVYVIIGIFCLAASIGLYSCLSPFVRRFPLGKCRIPDNNLPYFHKRPQVRMLLLAVFCISVSVVWGVFRNEDQWAWVLQDALGIAFCLYMLKTIRLPTFKGCTLLLLVLFVYDVFFVFITPFLTKTGESIMVEVAAGPSDSATHEKLPMVLKVPRLNSSPLALCDRPFSLLGFGDILVPGLLVAYCHRFDIQVQSSRVYFVACTI
;
A
#
# COMPACT_ATOMS: atom_id res chain seq x y z
N LYS A 1 -11.67 -1.13 16.48
CA LYS A 1 -11.90 -0.76 15.06
C LYS A 1 -13.35 -1.03 14.63
N ILE A 2 -13.88 -2.25 14.73
CA ILE A 2 -15.24 -2.63 14.21
C ILE A 2 -16.42 -1.80 14.77
N LEU A 3 -16.45 -1.47 16.06
CA LEU A 3 -17.61 -0.78 16.66
C LEU A 3 -17.72 0.70 16.24
N VAL A 4 -16.58 1.39 16.13
CA VAL A 4 -16.51 2.80 15.67
C VAL A 4 -16.77 2.88 14.16
N VAL A 5 -16.26 1.90 13.40
CA VAL A 5 -16.55 1.74 11.97
C VAL A 5 -18.06 1.57 11.73
N LYS A 6 -18.74 0.73 12.52
CA LYS A 6 -20.21 0.55 12.40
C LYS A 6 -21.03 1.82 12.65
N PHE A 7 -20.55 2.74 13.49
CA PHE A 7 -21.27 3.98 13.79
C PHE A 7 -21.02 5.08 12.74
N LEU A 8 -19.87 5.06 12.06
CA LEU A 8 -19.48 6.06 11.04
C LEU A 8 -19.82 5.69 9.58
N LEU A 9 -20.18 4.43 9.31
CA LEU A 9 -20.48 3.91 7.96
C LEU A 9 -21.83 4.38 7.35
N CYS A 10 -22.62 5.20 8.04
CA CYS A 10 -23.96 5.58 7.54
C CYS A 10 -23.97 6.47 6.28
N PHE A 11 -22.82 6.96 5.78
CA PHE A 11 -22.77 7.93 4.68
C PHE A 11 -21.77 7.62 3.54
N GLN A 12 -21.30 6.38 3.39
CA GLN A 12 -20.37 6.04 2.30
C GLN A 12 -21.11 5.64 1.02
N VAL A 13 -20.73 6.25 -0.11
CA VAL A 13 -21.08 5.78 -1.45
C VAL A 13 -20.33 4.46 -1.67
N TYR A 14 -21.06 3.37 -1.90
CA TYR A 14 -20.49 2.03 -2.12
C TYR A 14 -19.92 1.97 -3.54
N CYS A 15 -18.61 2.16 -3.65
CA CYS A 15 -17.85 1.92 -4.87
C CYS A 15 -17.37 0.47 -4.87
N GLU A 16 -17.75 -0.32 -5.86
CA GLU A 16 -17.36 -1.72 -6.00
C GLU A 16 -16.60 -1.96 -7.32
N TYR A 17 -15.63 -2.87 -7.28
CA TYR A 17 -14.84 -3.26 -8.45
C TYR A 17 -15.40 -4.55 -9.06
N GLY A 18 -15.50 -4.58 -10.37
CA GLY A 18 -15.91 -5.74 -11.15
C GLY A 18 -14.91 -6.07 -12.25
N MET A 19 -15.23 -7.08 -13.04
CA MET A 19 -14.48 -7.45 -14.24
C MET A 19 -15.42 -7.59 -15.44
N VAL A 20 -14.89 -7.26 -16.62
CA VAL A 20 -15.48 -7.65 -17.89
C VAL A 20 -14.60 -8.70 -18.55
N HIS A 21 -15.14 -9.90 -18.74
CA HIS A 21 -14.47 -10.97 -19.47
C HIS A 21 -14.75 -10.81 -20.96
N VAL A 22 -13.70 -10.63 -21.75
CA VAL A 22 -13.80 -10.39 -23.20
C VAL A 22 -13.30 -11.60 -23.98
N LEU A 23 -14.10 -12.03 -24.95
CA LEU A 23 -13.85 -13.16 -25.83
C LEU A 23 -14.00 -12.74 -27.29
N SER A 24 -13.12 -13.29 -28.15
CA SER A 24 -13.31 -13.15 -29.61
C SER A 24 -14.42 -14.07 -30.09
N GLU A 25 -15.27 -13.58 -30.97
CA GLU A 25 -16.33 -14.39 -31.59
C GLU A 25 -15.76 -15.51 -32.49
N LYS A 26 -14.52 -15.38 -32.97
CA LYS A 26 -13.87 -16.36 -33.86
C LYS A 26 -13.15 -17.51 -33.14
N GLY A 27 -13.28 -17.61 -31.82
CA GLY A 27 -12.97 -18.83 -31.06
C GLY A 27 -11.50 -19.25 -30.92
N SER A 28 -10.51 -18.43 -31.30
CA SER A 28 -9.09 -18.84 -31.26
C SER A 28 -8.24 -18.23 -30.13
N SER A 29 -8.69 -17.16 -29.46
CA SER A 29 -7.94 -16.53 -28.36
C SER A 29 -8.52 -16.90 -26.99
N LYS A 30 -7.64 -17.21 -26.02
CA LYS A 30 -8.01 -17.27 -24.60
C LYS A 30 -8.62 -15.90 -24.22
N GLY A 31 -9.81 -15.90 -23.63
CA GLY A 31 -10.45 -14.66 -23.16
C GLY A 31 -9.59 -13.93 -22.14
N LYS A 32 -9.77 -12.61 -22.05
CA LYS A 32 -9.03 -11.73 -21.14
C LYS A 32 -10.01 -10.93 -20.29
N ASP A 33 -9.72 -10.82 -19.01
CA ASP A 33 -10.47 -9.98 -18.08
C ASP A 33 -9.92 -8.56 -18.06
N TYR A 34 -10.81 -7.58 -17.96
CA TYR A 34 -10.48 -6.16 -17.80
C TYR A 34 -11.19 -5.59 -16.58
N CYS A 35 -10.58 -4.59 -15.96
CA CYS A 35 -11.14 -3.91 -14.80
C CYS A 35 -12.39 -3.10 -15.19
N ILE A 36 -13.44 -3.18 -14.38
CA ILE A 36 -14.55 -2.24 -14.44
C ILE A 36 -14.89 -1.69 -13.06
N LEU A 37 -15.35 -0.45 -13.00
CA LEU A 37 -15.84 0.18 -11.78
C LEU A 37 -17.35 0.37 -11.86
N PHE A 38 -18.09 -0.12 -10.87
CA PHE A 38 -19.55 -0.05 -10.88
C PHE A 38 -20.11 0.36 -9.52
N ASN A 39 -21.40 0.69 -9.50
CA ASN A 39 -22.13 0.99 -8.28
C ASN A 39 -23.17 -0.11 -8.06
N SER A 40 -23.02 -0.87 -6.98
CA SER A 40 -23.92 -1.98 -6.66
C SER A 40 -25.35 -1.53 -6.36
N GLN A 41 -25.57 -0.24 -6.07
CA GLN A 41 -26.91 0.34 -5.90
C GLN A 41 -27.63 0.58 -7.24
N TRP A 42 -26.89 0.69 -8.36
CA TRP A 42 -27.49 0.91 -9.69
C TRP A 42 -27.83 -0.41 -10.37
N ALA A 43 -26.95 -1.40 -10.23
CA ALA A 43 -27.19 -2.72 -10.76
C ALA A 43 -26.32 -3.76 -10.07
N HIS A 44 -26.94 -4.90 -9.77
CA HIS A 44 -26.22 -6.06 -9.25
C HIS A 44 -25.58 -6.84 -10.39
N LEU A 45 -24.26 -6.95 -10.34
CA LEU A 45 -23.51 -7.86 -11.21
C LEU A 45 -23.50 -9.27 -10.62
N PRO A 46 -23.60 -10.32 -11.46
CA PRO A 46 -23.47 -11.69 -11.00
C PRO A 46 -22.05 -11.97 -10.51
N HIS A 47 -21.91 -12.82 -9.50
CA HIS A 47 -20.60 -13.19 -8.95
C HIS A 47 -19.84 -14.22 -9.79
N ASP A 48 -20.57 -15.07 -10.51
CA ASP A 48 -20.00 -16.14 -11.32
C ASP A 48 -20.06 -15.77 -12.81
N LEU A 49 -18.94 -15.95 -13.52
CA LEU A 49 -18.88 -15.75 -14.97
C LEU A 49 -19.92 -16.62 -15.72
N GLY A 50 -20.20 -17.84 -15.24
CA GLY A 50 -21.18 -18.73 -15.86
C GLY A 50 -22.64 -18.28 -15.75
N LYS A 51 -22.93 -17.32 -14.86
CA LYS A 51 -24.25 -16.69 -14.71
C LYS A 51 -24.32 -15.33 -15.40
N ALA A 52 -23.18 -14.80 -15.84
CA ALA A 52 -23.11 -13.53 -16.54
C ALA A 52 -23.59 -13.68 -17.99
N SER A 53 -24.37 -12.71 -18.45
CA SER A 53 -24.84 -12.66 -19.84
C SER A 53 -23.68 -12.30 -20.76
N LEU A 54 -23.30 -13.25 -21.62
CA LEU A 54 -22.30 -13.02 -22.66
C LEU A 54 -22.97 -12.33 -23.85
N LEU A 55 -22.71 -11.03 -24.02
CA LEU A 55 -23.35 -10.20 -25.03
C LEU A 55 -22.31 -9.56 -25.95
N GLN A 56 -22.73 -9.15 -27.15
CA GLN A 56 -21.83 -8.47 -28.08
C GLN A 56 -21.47 -7.09 -27.54
N LEU A 57 -20.17 -6.79 -27.52
CA LEU A 57 -19.65 -5.46 -27.20
C LEU A 57 -19.66 -4.63 -28.48
N GLN A 58 -20.26 -3.45 -28.41
CA GLN A 58 -20.34 -2.52 -29.54
C GLN A 58 -19.47 -1.30 -29.24
N ASP A 59 -18.47 -1.05 -30.07
CA ASP A 59 -17.68 0.17 -29.96
C ASP A 59 -18.49 1.37 -30.49
N GLN A 60 -18.89 2.24 -29.58
CA GLN A 60 -19.56 3.51 -29.84
C GLN A 60 -18.78 4.66 -29.20
N THR A 61 -17.46 4.52 -29.08
CA THR A 61 -16.62 5.51 -28.40
C THR A 61 -16.41 6.79 -29.21
N ALA A 62 -16.84 6.82 -30.48
CA ALA A 62 -16.94 8.06 -31.24
C ALA A 62 -18.03 9.00 -30.70
N SER A 63 -19.02 8.47 -29.97
CA SER A 63 -20.11 9.24 -29.37
C SER A 63 -20.01 9.28 -27.84
N VAL A 64 -20.64 10.32 -27.28
CA VAL A 64 -20.74 10.52 -25.83
C VAL A 64 -22.12 10.06 -25.32
N LEU A 65 -23.08 9.76 -26.21
CA LEU A 65 -24.44 9.33 -25.83
C LEU A 65 -25.11 10.29 -24.83
N CYS A 66 -25.06 11.59 -25.12
CA CYS A 66 -25.74 12.62 -24.33
C CYS A 66 -27.02 13.11 -25.01
N SER A 67 -27.17 12.85 -26.30
CA SER A 67 -28.32 13.27 -27.11
C SER A 67 -28.95 12.08 -27.84
N PRO A 68 -30.26 12.13 -28.15
CA PRO A 68 -30.90 11.08 -28.94
C PRO A 68 -30.28 10.88 -30.33
N SER A 69 -29.65 11.91 -30.90
CA SER A 69 -28.91 11.85 -32.16
C SER A 69 -27.63 11.03 -32.10
N ASP A 70 -27.12 10.75 -30.90
CA ASP A 70 -25.92 9.92 -30.70
C ASP A 70 -26.23 8.41 -30.74
N VAL A 71 -27.52 8.04 -30.81
CA VAL A 71 -27.98 6.65 -30.85
C VAL A 71 -27.89 6.14 -32.30
N PRO A 72 -27.28 4.96 -32.54
CA PRO A 72 -27.21 4.39 -33.87
C PRO A 72 -28.60 4.06 -34.44
N ASP A 73 -28.73 4.12 -35.76
CA ASP A 73 -29.97 3.76 -36.47
C ASP A 73 -30.35 2.30 -36.16
N GLY A 74 -31.50 2.11 -35.49
CA GLY A 74 -31.96 0.79 -35.03
C GLY A 74 -31.59 0.41 -33.59
N GLY A 75 -30.98 1.33 -32.83
CA GLY A 75 -30.68 1.15 -31.40
C GLY A 75 -29.59 0.12 -31.08
N PHE A 76 -29.57 -0.36 -29.84
CA PHE A 76 -28.50 -1.22 -29.32
C PHE A 76 -28.84 -2.72 -29.33
N ASN A 77 -30.06 -3.13 -29.69
CA ASN A 77 -30.46 -4.51 -30.03
C ASN A 77 -29.85 -5.63 -29.14
N ASN A 78 -30.00 -5.53 -27.81
CA ASN A 78 -29.46 -6.46 -26.80
C ASN A 78 -27.91 -6.53 -26.73
N GLN A 79 -27.20 -5.49 -27.13
CA GLN A 79 -25.75 -5.38 -27.04
C GLN A 79 -25.33 -4.54 -25.81
N ILE A 80 -24.03 -4.56 -25.52
CA ILE A 80 -23.38 -3.69 -24.52
C ILE A 80 -22.57 -2.63 -25.28
N PRO A 81 -23.10 -1.41 -25.48
CA PRO A 81 -22.34 -0.31 -26.05
C PRO A 81 -21.23 0.18 -25.11
N MET A 82 -20.07 0.48 -25.70
CA MET A 82 -18.96 1.19 -25.09
C MET A 82 -18.99 2.65 -25.56
N VAL A 83 -19.24 3.59 -24.65
CA VAL A 83 -19.40 5.02 -24.97
C VAL A 83 -18.42 5.87 -24.20
N MET A 84 -18.01 7.03 -24.74
CA MET A 84 -17.06 7.89 -24.04
C MET A 84 -17.72 8.65 -22.88
N ARG A 85 -16.96 8.86 -21.81
CA ARG A 85 -17.28 9.83 -20.76
C ARG A 85 -17.28 11.23 -21.36
N GLY A 86 -18.26 12.05 -20.96
CA GLY A 86 -18.32 13.46 -21.32
C GLY A 86 -19.16 14.23 -20.31
N ASN A 87 -19.74 15.36 -20.73
CA ASN A 87 -20.27 16.37 -19.80
C ASN A 87 -21.72 16.12 -19.33
N CYS A 88 -22.39 15.09 -19.83
CA CYS A 88 -23.72 14.68 -19.33
C CYS A 88 -23.61 13.72 -18.15
N THR A 89 -24.70 13.61 -17.39
CA THR A 89 -24.74 12.76 -16.20
C THR A 89 -24.70 11.27 -16.55
N PHE A 90 -24.25 10.44 -15.61
CA PHE A 90 -24.28 8.98 -15.77
C PHE A 90 -25.70 8.47 -16.04
N TYR A 91 -26.69 9.03 -15.34
CA TYR A 91 -28.09 8.65 -15.47
C TYR A 91 -28.65 8.92 -16.88
N GLU A 92 -28.35 10.07 -17.48
CA GLU A 92 -28.84 10.40 -18.83
C GLU A 92 -28.36 9.40 -19.89
N LYS A 93 -27.07 9.02 -19.83
CA LYS A 93 -26.48 8.02 -20.75
C LYS A 93 -27.18 6.67 -20.60
N VAL A 94 -27.38 6.23 -19.35
CA VAL A 94 -27.96 4.93 -19.03
C VAL A 94 -29.41 4.88 -19.47
N ARG A 95 -30.18 5.94 -19.21
CA ARG A 95 -31.55 6.08 -19.66
C ARG A 95 -31.67 5.99 -21.18
N LEU A 96 -30.81 6.71 -21.91
CA LEU A 96 -30.78 6.66 -23.39
C LEU A 96 -30.41 5.26 -23.89
N ALA A 97 -29.42 4.61 -23.28
CA ALA A 97 -29.03 3.25 -23.64
C ALA A 97 -30.17 2.24 -23.41
N GLN A 98 -30.80 2.30 -22.23
CA GLN A 98 -31.88 1.39 -21.82
C GLN A 98 -33.12 1.52 -22.71
N ILE A 99 -33.58 2.75 -22.98
CA ILE A 99 -34.76 3.01 -23.84
C ILE A 99 -34.50 2.51 -25.27
N ASN A 100 -33.25 2.56 -25.75
CA ASN A 100 -32.87 2.10 -27.07
C ASN A 100 -32.39 0.63 -27.09
N GLY A 101 -32.77 -0.17 -26.09
CA GLY A 101 -32.63 -1.63 -26.12
C GLY A 101 -31.23 -2.17 -25.76
N ALA A 102 -30.39 -1.39 -25.06
CA ALA A 102 -29.14 -1.90 -24.51
C ALA A 102 -29.40 -2.86 -23.33
N ARG A 103 -28.51 -3.84 -23.13
CA ARG A 103 -28.58 -4.79 -22.00
C ARG A 103 -27.52 -4.56 -20.93
N GLY A 104 -26.66 -3.57 -21.15
CA GLY A 104 -25.63 -3.09 -20.24
C GLY A 104 -24.96 -1.88 -20.88
N LEU A 105 -24.22 -1.10 -20.10
CA LEU A 105 -23.51 0.08 -20.59
C LEU A 105 -22.10 0.13 -20.01
N LEU A 106 -21.10 0.25 -20.89
CA LEU A 106 -19.71 0.50 -20.51
C LEU A 106 -19.32 1.94 -20.85
N ILE A 107 -18.97 2.71 -19.84
CA ILE A 107 -18.57 4.11 -19.98
C ILE A 107 -17.05 4.19 -19.95
N VAL A 108 -16.45 4.52 -21.09
CA VAL A 108 -15.01 4.60 -21.25
C VAL A 108 -14.50 5.96 -20.78
N SER A 109 -13.59 5.96 -19.81
CA SER A 109 -13.01 7.18 -19.25
C SER A 109 -11.51 7.27 -19.56
N ARG A 110 -11.06 8.44 -20.02
CA ARG A 110 -9.61 8.77 -20.13
C ARG A 110 -9.01 9.21 -18.80
N GLU A 111 -9.85 9.73 -17.92
CA GLU A 111 -9.52 10.10 -16.54
C GLU A 111 -9.78 8.91 -15.60
N ARG A 112 -9.36 9.03 -14.33
CA ARG A 112 -9.61 8.01 -13.30
C ARG A 112 -11.09 7.59 -13.29
N LEU A 113 -11.30 6.29 -13.09
CA LEU A 113 -12.62 5.71 -12.94
C LEU A 113 -13.24 6.24 -11.64
N VAL A 114 -14.42 6.85 -11.75
CA VAL A 114 -15.21 7.35 -10.61
C VAL A 114 -16.48 6.50 -10.54
N PRO A 115 -16.93 6.06 -9.36
CA PRO A 115 -18.16 5.28 -9.26
C PRO A 115 -19.32 6.07 -9.88
N PRO A 116 -20.17 5.43 -10.71
CA PRO A 116 -21.34 6.09 -11.26
C PRO A 116 -22.28 6.46 -10.11
N GLY A 117 -22.63 7.75 -10.03
CA GLY A 117 -23.42 8.32 -8.95
C GLY A 117 -24.61 9.13 -9.47
N GLY A 118 -25.67 9.20 -8.65
CA GLY A 118 -26.91 9.90 -8.96
C GLY A 118 -27.81 10.05 -7.73
N ASN A 119 -29.06 10.44 -7.93
CA ASN A 119 -30.05 10.55 -6.86
C ASN A 119 -30.74 9.21 -6.59
N ARG A 120 -31.19 8.97 -5.35
CA ARG A 120 -31.87 7.72 -4.97
C ARG A 120 -33.07 7.37 -5.87
N SER A 121 -33.87 8.37 -6.25
CA SER A 121 -35.01 8.16 -7.15
C SER A 121 -34.59 7.73 -8.56
N GLN A 122 -33.38 8.09 -9.00
CA GLN A 122 -32.83 7.68 -10.28
C GLN A 122 -32.37 6.22 -10.28
N TYR A 123 -32.10 5.65 -9.10
CA TYR A 123 -31.64 4.26 -8.97
C TYR A 123 -32.76 3.27 -9.22
N GLU A 124 -34.00 3.62 -8.85
CA GLU A 124 -35.17 2.76 -9.06
C GLU A 124 -35.60 2.65 -10.53
N GLU A 125 -35.11 3.53 -11.41
CA GLU A 125 -35.47 3.55 -12.84
C GLU A 125 -34.45 2.82 -13.75
N ILE A 126 -33.30 2.40 -13.20
CA ILE A 126 -32.23 1.76 -13.96
C ILE A 126 -32.35 0.24 -13.82
N ASP A 127 -32.48 -0.46 -14.96
CA ASP A 127 -32.60 -1.92 -15.01
C ASP A 127 -31.36 -2.61 -15.63
N ILE A 128 -30.44 -1.83 -16.20
CA ILE A 128 -29.25 -2.37 -16.89
C ILE A 128 -27.97 -2.15 -16.07
N PRO A 129 -27.00 -3.10 -16.11
CA PRO A 129 -25.70 -2.91 -15.49
C PRO A 129 -24.88 -1.82 -16.15
N VAL A 130 -24.32 -0.93 -15.33
CA VAL A 130 -23.53 0.23 -15.74
C VAL A 130 -22.17 0.15 -15.07
N ALA A 131 -21.12 0.16 -15.86
CA ALA A 131 -19.76 0.18 -15.33
C ALA A 131 -18.85 1.08 -16.15
N LEU A 132 -17.78 1.58 -15.54
CA LEU A 132 -16.77 2.36 -16.21
C LEU A 132 -15.57 1.47 -16.56
N LEU A 133 -14.98 1.73 -17.73
CA LEU A 133 -13.80 1.05 -18.27
C LEU A 133 -12.72 2.08 -18.58
N SER A 134 -11.44 1.73 -18.37
CA SER A 134 -10.33 2.61 -18.75
C SER A 134 -10.19 2.72 -20.27
N TYR A 135 -9.85 3.91 -20.77
CA TYR A 135 -9.58 4.11 -22.20
C TYR A 135 -8.40 3.24 -22.69
N ALA A 136 -7.40 2.99 -21.84
CA ALA A 136 -6.29 2.11 -22.17
C ALA A 136 -6.75 0.66 -22.40
N ASP A 137 -7.65 0.17 -21.54
CA ASP A 137 -8.23 -1.17 -21.63
C ASP A 137 -9.09 -1.33 -22.88
N MET A 138 -9.91 -0.32 -23.22
CA MET A 138 -10.68 -0.32 -24.46
C MET A 138 -9.78 -0.45 -25.70
N LEU A 139 -8.68 0.31 -25.75
CA LEU A 139 -7.71 0.21 -26.86
C LEU A 139 -7.05 -1.18 -26.93
N ASP A 140 -6.77 -1.79 -25.77
CA ASP A 140 -6.22 -3.14 -25.71
C ASP A 140 -7.21 -4.21 -26.18
N ILE A 141 -8.50 -4.07 -25.85
CA ILE A 141 -9.59 -4.93 -26.35
C ILE A 141 -9.63 -4.88 -27.89
N GLY A 142 -9.66 -3.68 -28.46
CA GLY A 142 -9.72 -3.50 -29.91
C GLY A 142 -8.50 -4.10 -30.63
N LYS A 143 -7.30 -3.95 -30.06
CA LYS A 143 -6.06 -4.53 -30.60
C LYS A 143 -5.99 -6.05 -30.47
N SER A 144 -6.43 -6.59 -29.34
CA SER A 144 -6.26 -8.01 -29.01
C SER A 144 -7.35 -8.90 -29.63
N PHE A 145 -8.57 -8.38 -29.78
CA PHE A 145 -9.73 -9.19 -30.18
C PHE A 145 -10.48 -8.69 -31.43
N GLY A 146 -10.18 -7.48 -31.93
CA GLY A 146 -10.77 -6.92 -33.15
C GLY A 146 -12.17 -6.32 -32.95
N SER A 147 -12.94 -6.20 -34.04
CA SER A 147 -14.26 -5.52 -34.05
C SER A 147 -15.45 -6.39 -33.64
N SER A 148 -15.28 -7.72 -33.56
CA SER A 148 -16.36 -8.66 -33.21
C SER A 148 -16.03 -9.36 -31.89
N VAL A 149 -16.44 -8.72 -30.80
CA VAL A 149 -16.11 -9.12 -29.43
C VAL A 149 -17.37 -9.35 -28.60
N LYS A 150 -17.30 -10.33 -27.70
CA LYS A 150 -18.33 -10.60 -26.70
C LYS A 150 -17.78 -10.32 -25.32
N GLY A 151 -18.58 -9.69 -24.48
CA GLY A 151 -18.25 -9.31 -23.12
C GLY A 151 -19.27 -9.84 -22.12
N ALA A 152 -18.79 -10.29 -20.96
CA ALA A 152 -19.62 -10.63 -19.82
C ALA A 152 -19.13 -9.86 -18.59
N MET A 153 -20.00 -9.08 -17.96
CA MET A 153 -19.69 -8.33 -16.74
C MET A 153 -20.04 -9.16 -15.51
N TYR A 154 -19.10 -9.27 -14.58
CA TYR A 154 -19.27 -10.02 -13.33
C TYR A 154 -18.44 -9.39 -12.21
N ALA A 155 -18.86 -9.59 -10.96
CA ALA A 155 -18.19 -9.06 -9.77
C ALA A 155 -17.96 -10.21 -8.79
N PRO A 156 -16.86 -10.96 -8.90
CA PRO A 156 -16.65 -12.10 -8.02
C PRO A 156 -16.45 -11.66 -6.59
N ASN A 157 -16.93 -12.47 -5.65
CA ASN A 157 -16.75 -12.22 -4.23
C ASN A 157 -15.27 -12.21 -3.86
N GLU A 158 -14.85 -11.19 -3.12
CA GLU A 158 -13.51 -11.20 -2.51
C GLU A 158 -13.46 -12.32 -1.46
N PRO A 159 -12.52 -13.26 -1.54
CA PRO A 159 -12.36 -14.26 -0.50
C PRO A 159 -11.91 -13.58 0.79
N VAL A 160 -12.50 -14.00 1.92
CA VAL A 160 -12.20 -13.44 3.25
C VAL A 160 -10.73 -13.58 3.69
N LEU A 161 -9.98 -14.50 3.06
CA LEU A 161 -8.57 -14.75 3.33
C LEU A 161 -7.80 -14.97 2.02
N ASP A 162 -7.19 -13.91 1.50
CA ASP A 162 -6.26 -13.98 0.37
C ASP A 162 -4.88 -14.48 0.81
N TYR A 163 -4.22 -15.30 -0.01
CA TYR A 163 -2.83 -15.72 0.21
C TYR A 163 -1.88 -14.54 0.42
N ASN A 164 -2.10 -13.43 -0.28
CA ASN A 164 -1.28 -12.22 -0.17
C ASN A 164 -1.35 -11.61 1.24
N MET A 165 -2.54 -11.63 1.85
CA MET A 165 -2.73 -11.14 3.22
C MET A 165 -2.00 -12.04 4.22
N VAL A 166 -2.01 -13.36 4.00
CA VAL A 166 -1.25 -14.31 4.82
C VAL A 166 0.26 -14.05 4.69
N ILE A 167 0.77 -13.83 3.48
CA ILE A 167 2.20 -13.53 3.25
C ILE A 167 2.60 -12.23 3.96
N ILE A 168 1.85 -11.15 3.77
CA ILE A 168 2.10 -9.87 4.44
C ILE A 168 2.05 -10.04 5.97
N PHE A 169 1.06 -10.76 6.48
CA PHE A 169 0.92 -11.03 7.91
C PHE A 169 2.14 -11.76 8.46
N VAL A 170 2.60 -12.82 7.81
CA VAL A 170 3.79 -13.57 8.20
C VAL A 170 5.04 -12.69 8.17
N MET A 171 5.22 -11.87 7.13
CA MET A 171 6.36 -10.95 7.05
C MET A 171 6.32 -9.87 8.16
N ALA A 172 5.15 -9.30 8.44
CA ALA A 172 4.96 -8.29 9.46
C ALA A 172 5.22 -8.84 10.87
N VAL A 173 4.54 -9.93 11.25
CA VAL A 173 4.71 -10.59 12.55
C VAL A 173 6.12 -11.13 12.71
N GLY A 174 6.70 -11.72 11.66
CA GLY A 174 8.09 -12.17 11.64
C GLY A 174 9.07 -11.01 11.90
N THR A 175 8.87 -9.87 11.25
CA THR A 175 9.70 -8.66 11.46
C THR A 175 9.58 -8.14 12.89
N VAL A 176 8.37 -8.09 13.44
CA VAL A 176 8.12 -7.69 14.83
C VAL A 176 8.80 -8.64 15.82
N ALA A 177 8.62 -9.96 15.64
CA ALA A 177 9.18 -10.97 16.51
C ALA A 177 10.72 -10.95 16.50
N ILE A 178 11.33 -10.92 15.30
CA ILE A 178 12.79 -10.87 15.14
C ILE A 178 13.33 -9.54 15.69
N GLY A 179 12.69 -8.43 15.38
CA GLY A 179 13.10 -7.10 15.85
C GLY A 179 13.02 -6.96 17.37
N GLY A 180 11.90 -7.39 17.97
CA GLY A 180 11.70 -7.38 19.42
C GLY A 180 12.66 -8.33 20.16
N TYR A 181 12.89 -9.53 19.60
CA TYR A 181 13.89 -10.45 20.12
C TYR A 181 15.29 -9.83 20.10
N TRP A 182 15.68 -9.27 18.95
CA TRP A 182 16.99 -8.66 18.77
C TRP A 182 17.21 -7.46 19.70
N ALA A 183 16.20 -6.60 19.84
CA ALA A 183 16.23 -5.45 20.73
C ALA A 183 16.50 -5.87 22.19
N GLY A 184 15.80 -6.90 22.68
CA GLY A 184 16.02 -7.40 24.05
C GLY A 184 17.35 -8.15 24.22
N SER A 185 17.75 -9.00 23.26
CA SER A 185 19.04 -9.72 23.34
C SER A 185 20.25 -8.78 23.35
N ARG A 186 20.20 -7.65 22.62
CA ARG A 186 21.28 -6.65 22.65
C ARG A 186 21.42 -6.03 24.04
N ASP A 187 20.30 -5.75 24.70
CA ASP A 187 20.31 -5.20 26.06
C ASP A 187 20.88 -6.18 27.09
N VAL A 188 20.59 -7.48 26.97
CA VAL A 188 21.24 -8.53 27.80
C VAL A 188 22.75 -8.47 27.61
N LYS A 189 23.19 -8.47 26.36
CA LYS A 189 24.62 -8.44 26.03
C LYS A 189 25.29 -7.17 26.55
N LYS A 190 24.62 -6.01 26.46
CA LYS A 190 25.12 -4.74 27.00
C LYS A 190 25.24 -4.80 28.53
N ARG A 191 24.25 -5.37 29.24
CA ARG A 191 24.32 -5.55 30.71
C ARG A 191 25.42 -6.53 31.13
N TYR A 192 25.53 -7.67 30.45
CA TYR A 192 26.60 -8.65 30.70
C TYR A 192 27.99 -8.04 30.46
N MET A 193 28.16 -7.32 29.35
CA MET A 193 29.43 -6.63 29.06
C MET A 193 29.70 -5.49 30.04
N LYS A 194 28.68 -4.79 30.56
CA LYS A 194 28.83 -3.77 31.60
C LYS A 194 29.30 -4.40 32.92
N HIS A 195 28.71 -5.52 33.34
CA HIS A 195 29.20 -6.28 34.49
C HIS A 195 30.63 -6.80 34.30
N LYS A 196 31.00 -7.18 33.08
CA LYS A 196 32.37 -7.63 32.77
C LYS A 196 33.39 -6.49 32.59
N ARG A 197 32.95 -5.27 32.24
CA ARG A 197 33.79 -4.07 32.04
C ARG A 197 33.94 -3.20 33.30
N ASP A 198 33.32 -3.56 34.42
CA ASP A 198 33.59 -2.89 35.70
C ASP A 198 35.06 -3.09 36.15
N ASP A 199 35.81 -4.00 35.50
CA ASP A 199 37.28 -4.15 35.62
C ASP A 199 38.10 -3.42 34.53
N GLY A 200 37.48 -2.62 33.66
CA GLY A 200 38.19 -1.97 32.55
C GLY A 200 37.31 -1.07 31.69
N ALA A 201 37.28 0.21 32.07
CA ALA A 201 36.46 1.24 31.45
C ALA A 201 36.76 1.45 29.96
N GLU A 202 35.79 1.14 29.10
CA GLU A 202 35.49 1.89 27.89
C GLU A 202 33.98 1.85 27.64
N LYS A 203 33.31 3.00 27.71
CA LYS A 203 31.89 3.15 27.33
C LYS A 203 31.80 3.18 25.81
N HIS A 204 31.23 2.12 25.22
CA HIS A 204 30.71 2.20 23.86
C HIS A 204 29.20 2.46 23.99
N ASP A 205 28.82 3.73 23.97
CA ASP A 205 27.42 4.13 23.88
C ASP A 205 26.94 3.87 22.45
N ASP A 206 26.39 2.67 22.22
CA ASP A 206 25.31 2.55 21.24
C ASP A 206 24.19 3.46 21.77
N GLU A 207 23.98 4.59 21.10
CA GLU A 207 22.91 5.57 21.38
C GLU A 207 21.56 4.87 21.25
N THR A 208 20.99 4.47 22.38
CA THR A 208 19.58 4.09 22.46
C THR A 208 18.80 5.35 22.74
N VAL A 209 17.82 5.66 21.88
CA VAL A 209 16.97 6.84 22.06
C VAL A 209 15.85 6.46 23.03
N ASP A 210 15.94 6.95 24.26
CA ASP A 210 14.90 6.78 25.26
C ASP A 210 13.75 7.75 25.00
N VAL A 211 12.57 7.20 24.74
CA VAL A 211 11.37 7.97 24.40
C VAL A 211 10.69 8.50 25.66
N THR A 212 10.68 9.83 25.84
CA THR A 212 9.92 10.49 26.90
C THR A 212 8.48 10.80 26.47
N PRO A 213 7.52 10.98 27.40
CA PRO A 213 6.15 11.37 27.05
C PRO A 213 6.05 12.66 26.22
N ILE A 214 6.94 13.63 26.50
CA ILE A 214 7.03 14.87 25.71
C ILE A 214 7.47 14.55 24.28
N MET A 215 8.45 13.67 24.12
CA MET A 215 8.92 13.24 22.80
C MET A 215 7.83 12.50 22.02
N ILE A 216 6.92 11.77 22.69
CA ILE A 216 5.74 11.15 22.06
C ILE A 216 4.81 12.22 21.48
N CYS A 217 4.46 13.24 22.26
CA CYS A 217 3.61 14.33 21.78
C CYS A 217 4.26 15.08 20.61
N VAL A 218 5.55 15.41 20.72
CA VAL A 218 6.31 16.06 19.64
C VAL A 218 6.35 15.18 18.39
N PHE A 219 6.61 13.88 18.54
CA PHE A 219 6.64 12.92 17.45
C PHE A 219 5.29 12.88 16.70
N VAL A 220 4.18 12.81 17.43
CA VAL A 220 2.84 12.79 16.83
C VAL A 220 2.54 14.09 16.10
N VAL A 221 2.85 15.25 16.68
CA VAL A 221 2.66 16.55 16.02
C VAL A 221 3.50 16.65 14.75
N MET A 222 4.75 16.17 14.78
CA MET A 222 5.61 16.10 13.59
C MET A 222 5.03 15.18 12.52
N CYS A 223 4.51 14.00 12.89
CA CYS A 223 3.84 13.10 11.94
C CYS A 223 2.58 13.73 11.32
N CYS A 224 1.76 14.41 12.12
CA CYS A 224 0.59 15.14 11.64
C CYS A 224 0.99 16.26 10.66
N SER A 225 1.99 17.07 11.04
CA SER A 225 2.49 18.15 10.21
C SER A 225 3.06 17.62 8.89
N MET A 226 3.86 16.55 8.95
CA MET A 226 4.43 15.93 7.74
C MET A 226 3.35 15.38 6.82
N LEU A 227 2.29 14.72 7.33
CA LEU A 227 1.18 14.26 6.49
C LEU A 227 0.45 15.41 5.79
N VAL A 228 0.13 16.48 6.52
CA VAL A 228 -0.58 17.64 5.96
C VAL A 228 0.31 18.35 4.94
N LEU A 229 1.61 18.48 5.20
CA LEU A 229 2.55 19.03 4.23
C LEU A 229 2.66 18.16 2.98
N LEU A 230 2.68 16.83 3.14
CA LEU A 230 2.71 15.88 2.03
C LEU A 230 1.44 15.93 1.18
N TYR A 231 0.29 16.24 1.77
CA TYR A 231 -0.95 16.50 1.04
C TYR A 231 -0.85 17.76 0.15
N PHE A 232 -0.28 18.85 0.65
CA PHE A 232 -0.17 20.10 -0.13
C PHE A 232 1.04 20.13 -1.09
N PHE A 233 2.16 19.49 -0.75
CA PHE A 233 3.43 19.56 -1.47
C PHE A 233 3.96 18.18 -1.86
N TYR A 234 3.07 17.29 -2.32
CA TYR A 234 3.38 15.89 -2.60
C TYR A 234 4.57 15.72 -3.55
N ASP A 235 4.54 16.43 -4.69
CA ASP A 235 5.52 16.30 -5.77
C ASP A 235 6.97 16.54 -5.33
N HIS A 236 7.18 17.36 -4.30
CA HIS A 236 8.53 17.70 -3.81
C HIS A 236 8.91 16.83 -2.61
N LEU A 237 7.97 16.65 -1.68
CA LEU A 237 8.22 15.90 -0.45
C LEU A 237 8.38 14.39 -0.68
N VAL A 238 7.77 13.83 -1.74
CA VAL A 238 7.94 12.41 -2.08
C VAL A 238 9.42 12.07 -2.34
N TYR A 239 10.16 12.92 -3.05
CA TYR A 239 11.59 12.72 -3.30
C TYR A 239 12.44 12.86 -2.03
N VAL A 240 12.07 13.79 -1.14
CA VAL A 240 12.73 13.94 0.16
C VAL A 240 12.54 12.66 0.99
N ILE A 241 11.33 12.13 1.03
CA ILE A 241 11.01 10.89 1.73
C ILE A 241 11.76 9.69 1.13
N ILE A 242 11.83 9.59 -0.21
CA ILE A 242 12.61 8.55 -0.89
C ILE A 242 14.09 8.64 -0.49
N GLY A 243 14.67 9.85 -0.47
CA GLY A 243 16.04 10.07 -0.04
C GLY A 243 16.28 9.65 1.43
N ILE A 244 15.39 10.04 2.33
CA ILE A 244 15.45 9.64 3.75
C ILE A 244 15.34 8.13 3.89
N PHE A 245 14.42 7.49 3.15
CA PHE A 245 14.26 6.04 3.17
C PHE A 245 15.53 5.33 2.67
N CYS A 246 16.14 5.76 1.57
CA CYS A 246 17.39 5.19 1.07
C CYS A 246 18.51 5.25 2.13
N LEU A 247 18.66 6.38 2.82
CA LEU A 247 19.63 6.55 3.89
C LEU A 247 19.32 5.63 5.08
N ALA A 248 18.09 5.69 5.59
CA ALA A 248 17.69 4.90 6.76
C ALA A 248 17.74 3.39 6.49
N ALA A 249 17.33 2.96 5.29
CA ALA A 249 17.40 1.57 4.86
C ALA A 249 18.85 1.10 4.67
N SER A 250 19.75 1.94 4.15
CA SER A 250 21.18 1.59 4.03
C SER A 250 21.82 1.34 5.40
N ILE A 251 21.49 2.17 6.40
CA ILE A 251 21.94 2.02 7.79
C ILE A 251 21.34 0.75 8.39
N GLY A 252 20.04 0.50 8.14
CA GLY A 252 19.35 -0.67 8.63
C GLY A 252 19.91 -1.96 8.06
N LEU A 253 20.17 -2.00 6.75
CA LEU A 253 20.79 -3.11 6.05
C LEU A 253 22.22 -3.37 6.54
N TYR A 254 23.02 -2.31 6.74
CA TYR A 254 24.35 -2.41 7.33
C TYR A 254 24.30 -3.02 8.74
N SER A 255 23.37 -2.56 9.58
CA SER A 255 23.16 -3.12 10.92
C SER A 255 22.77 -4.61 10.85
N CYS A 256 21.90 -4.98 9.91
CA CYS A 256 21.44 -6.35 9.68
C CYS A 256 22.56 -7.29 9.23
N LEU A 257 23.38 -6.85 8.29
CA LEU A 257 24.45 -7.66 7.68
C LEU A 257 25.75 -7.68 8.49
N SER A 258 26.00 -6.65 9.32
CA SER A 258 27.22 -6.54 10.12
C SER A 258 27.60 -7.78 10.97
N PRO A 259 26.69 -8.49 11.68
CA PRO A 259 27.05 -9.71 12.41
C PRO A 259 27.50 -10.84 11.49
N PHE A 260 26.90 -10.97 10.29
CA PHE A 260 27.23 -12.01 9.32
C PHE A 260 28.61 -11.77 8.71
N VAL A 261 28.89 -10.54 8.27
CA VAL A 261 30.21 -10.17 7.71
C VAL A 261 31.34 -10.31 8.74
N ARG A 262 31.05 -10.06 10.02
CA ARG A 262 32.03 -10.26 11.10
C ARG A 262 32.41 -11.73 11.30
N ARG A 263 31.54 -12.67 10.95
CA ARG A 263 31.77 -14.12 11.05
C ARG A 263 32.71 -14.62 9.95
N PHE A 264 32.77 -13.95 8.80
CA PHE A 264 33.66 -14.35 7.70
C PHE A 264 35.14 -14.05 8.04
N PRO A 265 36.06 -15.00 7.78
CA PRO A 265 37.48 -14.87 8.10
C PRO A 265 38.28 -13.99 7.12
N LEU A 266 37.71 -13.66 5.96
CA LEU A 266 38.34 -12.86 4.90
C LEU A 266 38.29 -11.35 5.21
N GLY A 267 39.31 -10.59 4.80
CA GLY A 267 39.29 -9.11 4.85
C GLY A 267 39.50 -8.49 6.25
N LYS A 268 40.28 -9.13 7.13
CA LYS A 268 40.63 -8.62 8.47
C LYS A 268 41.60 -7.43 8.45
N CYS A 269 42.13 -7.06 7.29
CA CYS A 269 43.05 -5.93 7.13
C CYS A 269 42.37 -4.64 7.63
N ARG A 270 43.12 -3.86 8.41
CA ARG A 270 42.74 -2.50 8.83
C ARG A 270 43.40 -1.51 7.88
N ILE A 271 42.69 -0.45 7.55
CA ILE A 271 43.22 0.63 6.71
C ILE A 271 44.40 1.28 7.45
N PRO A 272 45.57 1.53 6.79
CA PRO A 272 46.70 2.24 7.38
C PRO A 272 46.33 3.66 7.82
N ASP A 273 47.13 4.25 8.70
CA ASP A 273 46.88 5.61 9.18
C ASP A 273 46.90 6.59 8.00
N ASN A 274 45.81 7.34 7.85
CA ASN A 274 45.68 8.42 6.89
C ASN A 274 45.33 9.68 7.66
N ASN A 275 45.91 10.83 7.28
CA ASN A 275 45.71 12.13 7.92
C ASN A 275 44.29 12.72 7.71
N LEU A 276 43.30 11.93 7.30
CA LEU A 276 41.92 12.38 7.16
C LEU A 276 41.19 12.32 8.50
N PRO A 277 40.55 13.42 8.95
CA PRO A 277 39.91 13.51 10.27
C PRO A 277 38.78 12.49 10.50
N TYR A 278 38.18 11.97 9.43
CA TYR A 278 37.08 10.99 9.50
C TYR A 278 37.55 9.53 9.73
N PHE A 279 38.83 9.22 9.50
CA PHE A 279 39.37 7.85 9.52
C PHE A 279 40.17 7.48 10.78
N HIS A 280 40.15 8.31 11.82
CA HIS A 280 40.88 8.05 13.07
C HIS A 280 40.55 6.71 13.76
N LYS A 281 39.35 6.16 13.53
CA LYS A 281 38.95 4.86 14.08
C LYS A 281 39.20 3.72 13.08
N ARG A 282 40.47 3.38 12.80
CA ARG A 282 40.96 2.28 11.93
C ARG A 282 39.88 1.23 11.52
N PRO A 283 39.02 1.53 10.54
CA PRO A 283 37.91 0.65 10.24
C PRO A 283 38.43 -0.58 9.48
N GLN A 284 37.84 -1.75 9.75
CA GLN A 284 38.20 -2.96 9.00
C GLN A 284 37.69 -2.82 7.57
N VAL A 285 38.53 -3.19 6.59
CA VAL A 285 38.20 -3.08 5.15
C VAL A 285 36.86 -3.77 4.84
N ARG A 286 36.59 -4.92 5.45
CA ARG A 286 35.30 -5.64 5.30
C ARG A 286 34.07 -4.83 5.71
N MET A 287 34.17 -3.95 6.70
CA MET A 287 33.03 -3.12 7.15
C MET A 287 32.80 -1.95 6.19
N LEU A 288 33.87 -1.40 5.62
CA LEU A 288 33.77 -0.36 4.59
C LEU A 288 33.18 -0.93 3.29
N LEU A 289 33.62 -2.12 2.86
CA LEU A 289 33.02 -2.83 1.73
C LEU A 289 31.53 -3.11 1.97
N LEU A 290 31.16 -3.51 3.19
CA LEU A 290 29.75 -3.70 3.54
C LEU A 290 28.96 -2.39 3.46
N ALA A 291 29.51 -1.27 3.93
CA ALA A 291 28.85 0.02 3.85
C ALA A 291 28.62 0.45 2.39
N VAL A 292 29.63 0.31 1.53
CA VAL A 292 29.51 0.57 0.09
C VAL A 292 28.45 -0.32 -0.54
N PHE A 293 28.43 -1.61 -0.20
CA PHE A 293 27.40 -2.54 -0.67
C PHE A 293 25.98 -2.15 -0.21
N CYS A 294 25.81 -1.74 1.04
CA CYS A 294 24.47 -1.33 1.52
C CYS A 294 23.98 -0.06 0.82
N ILE A 295 24.88 0.91 0.59
CA ILE A 295 24.55 2.13 -0.14
C ILE A 295 24.22 1.81 -1.60
N SER A 296 25.01 0.94 -2.26
CA SER A 296 24.75 0.58 -3.66
C SER A 296 23.40 -0.11 -3.82
N VAL A 297 23.04 -1.02 -2.91
CA VAL A 297 21.72 -1.68 -2.91
C VAL A 297 20.58 -0.66 -2.77
N SER A 298 20.68 0.28 -1.83
CA SER A 298 19.68 1.35 -1.67
C SER A 298 19.58 2.26 -2.91
N VAL A 299 20.71 2.59 -3.54
CA VAL A 299 20.74 3.42 -4.76
C VAL A 299 20.14 2.67 -5.96
N VAL A 300 20.45 1.39 -6.13
CA VAL A 300 19.85 0.54 -7.17
C VAL A 300 18.34 0.51 -7.01
N TRP A 301 17.85 0.28 -5.79
CA TRP A 301 16.41 0.38 -5.53
C TRP A 301 15.87 1.76 -5.88
N GLY A 302 16.53 2.83 -5.44
CA GLY A 302 16.09 4.21 -5.71
C GLY A 302 16.01 4.55 -7.19
N VAL A 303 16.92 4.04 -8.03
CA VAL A 303 16.93 4.26 -9.48
C VAL A 303 15.85 3.44 -10.19
N PHE A 304 15.71 2.16 -9.83
CA PHE A 304 14.76 1.23 -10.47
C PHE A 304 13.41 1.13 -9.74
N ARG A 305 13.09 2.08 -8.85
CA ARG A 305 11.90 2.02 -7.97
C ARG A 305 10.56 1.93 -8.71
N ASN A 306 10.51 2.39 -9.97
CA ASN A 306 9.29 2.37 -10.79
C ASN A 306 9.09 1.03 -11.52
N GLU A 307 10.04 0.09 -11.43
CA GLU A 307 9.94 -1.23 -12.03
C GLU A 307 9.15 -2.21 -11.15
N ASP A 308 7.84 -2.29 -11.36
CA ASP A 308 6.92 -3.08 -10.54
C ASP A 308 7.17 -4.60 -10.60
N GLN A 309 7.97 -5.14 -11.53
CA GLN A 309 8.23 -6.58 -11.62
C GLN A 309 9.13 -7.14 -10.50
N TRP A 310 10.16 -6.38 -10.09
CA TRP A 310 11.17 -6.86 -9.14
C TRP A 310 11.56 -5.83 -8.08
N ALA A 311 11.34 -4.54 -8.31
CA ALA A 311 11.77 -3.50 -7.37
C ALA A 311 11.03 -3.60 -6.02
N TRP A 312 9.83 -4.18 -6.00
CA TRP A 312 9.06 -4.44 -4.78
C TRP A 312 9.79 -5.38 -3.81
N VAL A 313 10.49 -6.41 -4.31
CA VAL A 313 11.25 -7.35 -3.47
C VAL A 313 12.36 -6.61 -2.73
N LEU A 314 13.03 -5.71 -3.46
CA LEU A 314 14.12 -4.92 -2.91
C LEU A 314 13.59 -3.87 -1.93
N GLN A 315 12.43 -3.27 -2.21
CA GLN A 315 11.73 -2.37 -1.29
C GLN A 315 11.41 -3.07 0.03
N ASP A 316 10.82 -4.26 -0.04
CA ASP A 316 10.40 -5.03 1.14
C ASP A 316 11.60 -5.48 1.96
N ALA A 317 12.68 -5.95 1.31
CA ALA A 317 13.91 -6.31 2.00
C ALA A 317 14.57 -5.11 2.71
N LEU A 318 14.64 -3.95 2.05
CA LEU A 318 15.13 -2.70 2.62
C LEU A 318 14.23 -2.19 3.75
N GLY A 319 12.92 -2.31 3.57
CA GLY A 319 11.88 -1.94 4.54
C GLY A 319 11.94 -2.79 5.81
N ILE A 320 12.09 -4.11 5.68
CA ILE A 320 12.29 -5.03 6.81
C ILE A 320 13.59 -4.68 7.53
N ALA A 321 14.70 -4.47 6.82
CA ALA A 321 15.97 -4.10 7.41
C ALA A 321 15.90 -2.76 8.17
N PHE A 322 15.20 -1.78 7.61
CA PHE A 322 14.87 -0.52 8.27
C PHE A 322 14.02 -0.75 9.53
N CYS A 323 12.96 -1.56 9.45
CA CYS A 323 12.09 -1.84 10.59
C CYS A 323 12.84 -2.52 11.74
N LEU A 324 13.65 -3.54 11.44
CA LEU A 324 14.50 -4.22 12.42
C LEU A 324 15.48 -3.25 13.09
N TYR A 325 16.08 -2.34 12.31
CA TYR A 325 16.99 -1.33 12.84
C TYR A 325 16.28 -0.32 13.75
N MET A 326 15.10 0.13 13.39
CA MET A 326 14.30 1.05 14.21
C MET A 326 13.86 0.39 15.52
N LEU A 327 13.34 -0.85 15.48
CA LEU A 327 12.97 -1.61 16.68
C LEU A 327 14.17 -1.87 17.61
N LYS A 328 15.35 -2.08 17.03
CA LYS A 328 16.61 -2.24 17.77
C LYS A 328 17.09 -0.94 18.43
N THR A 329 16.88 0.21 17.79
CA THR A 329 17.46 1.51 18.18
C THR A 329 16.56 2.28 19.13
N ILE A 330 15.25 2.29 18.86
CA ILE A 330 14.27 3.00 19.68
C ILE A 330 14.02 2.19 20.97
N ARG A 331 14.07 2.90 22.10
CA ARG A 331 13.81 2.31 23.41
C ARG A 331 12.70 3.08 24.10
N LEU A 332 11.62 2.36 24.40
CA LEU A 332 10.60 2.85 25.32
C LEU A 332 11.02 2.42 26.74
N PRO A 333 11.30 3.36 27.65
CA PRO A 333 11.75 3.01 29.00
C PRO A 333 10.60 2.56 29.90
N THR A 334 9.35 2.92 29.58
CA THR A 334 8.19 2.69 30.46
C THR A 334 7.00 2.10 29.71
N PHE A 335 6.25 1.22 30.39
CA PHE A 335 4.98 0.68 29.87
C PHE A 335 3.95 1.79 29.65
N LYS A 336 3.89 2.78 30.56
CA LYS A 336 3.02 3.96 30.43
C LYS A 336 3.29 4.74 29.14
N GLY A 337 4.56 4.87 28.75
CA GLY A 337 4.94 5.48 27.48
C GLY A 337 4.46 4.67 26.27
N CYS A 338 4.56 3.34 26.33
CA CYS A 338 4.06 2.46 25.27
C CYS A 338 2.53 2.58 25.11
N THR A 339 1.78 2.52 26.20
CA THR A 339 0.32 2.63 26.17
C THR A 339 -0.15 4.01 25.72
N LEU A 340 0.54 5.08 26.16
CA LEU A 340 0.25 6.45 25.72
C LEU A 340 0.50 6.61 24.21
N LEU A 341 1.65 6.15 23.70
CA LEU A 341 1.98 6.21 22.28
C LEU A 341 0.92 5.49 21.43
N LEU A 342 0.55 4.26 21.81
CA LEU A 342 -0.47 3.47 21.11
C LEU A 342 -1.84 4.14 21.12
N LEU A 343 -2.25 4.70 22.26
CA LEU A 343 -3.53 5.40 22.39
C LEU A 343 -3.58 6.65 21.50
N VAL A 344 -2.53 7.47 21.52
CA VAL A 344 -2.48 8.70 20.71
C VAL A 344 -2.44 8.36 19.21
N LEU A 345 -1.65 7.37 18.79
CA LEU A 345 -1.62 6.92 17.40
C LEU A 345 -2.94 6.27 16.94
N PHE A 346 -3.66 5.61 17.85
CA PHE A 346 -5.00 5.12 17.57
C PHE A 346 -6.01 6.24 17.30
N VAL A 347 -5.99 7.31 18.11
CA VAL A 347 -6.83 8.49 17.88
C VAL A 347 -6.45 9.19 16.56
N TYR A 348 -5.15 9.27 16.27
CA TYR A 348 -4.63 9.79 15.01
C TYR A 348 -5.16 9.03 13.78
N ASP A 349 -5.13 7.69 13.80
CA ASP A 349 -5.64 6.84 12.71
C ASP A 349 -7.14 7.12 12.47
N VAL A 350 -7.93 7.18 13.54
CA VAL A 350 -9.37 7.48 13.46
C VAL A 350 -9.62 8.89 12.88
N PHE A 351 -8.85 9.89 13.31
CA PHE A 351 -9.00 11.25 12.83
C PHE A 351 -8.68 11.35 11.33
N PHE A 352 -7.54 10.83 10.90
CA PHE A 352 -7.12 10.95 9.50
C PHE A 352 -7.95 10.12 8.54
N VAL A 353 -8.49 8.98 8.97
CA VAL A 353 -9.35 8.13 8.11
C VAL A 353 -10.78 8.65 8.06
N PHE A 354 -11.39 8.99 9.21
CA PHE A 354 -12.83 9.27 9.27
C PHE A 354 -13.20 10.75 9.34
N ILE A 355 -12.36 11.60 9.94
CA ILE A 355 -12.70 13.02 10.15
C ILE A 355 -12.22 13.87 8.97
N THR A 356 -11.06 13.57 8.39
CA THR A 356 -10.53 14.36 7.26
C THR A 356 -11.40 14.37 6.00
N PRO A 357 -12.14 13.30 5.61
CA PRO A 357 -13.10 13.37 4.51
C PRO A 357 -14.09 14.53 4.61
N PHE A 358 -14.50 14.91 5.84
CA PHE A 358 -15.43 16.02 6.06
C PHE A 358 -14.77 17.41 5.93
N LEU A 359 -13.44 17.47 6.01
CA LEU A 359 -12.66 18.70 5.90
C LEU A 359 -12.11 18.92 4.48
N THR A 360 -11.93 17.83 3.71
CA THR A 360 -11.42 17.87 2.34
C THR A 360 -12.54 18.19 1.35
N LYS A 361 -12.28 19.06 0.37
CA LYS A 361 -13.26 19.45 -0.66
C LYS A 361 -13.72 18.30 -1.56
N THR A 362 -12.91 17.25 -1.68
CA THR A 362 -13.14 16.07 -2.53
C THR A 362 -13.93 14.97 -1.82
N GLY A 363 -14.15 15.07 -0.50
CA GLY A 363 -14.78 14.02 0.30
C GLY A 363 -13.90 12.78 0.49
N GLU A 364 -12.63 12.80 0.06
CA GLU A 364 -11.67 11.72 0.31
C GLU A 364 -10.79 12.02 1.54
N SER A 365 -10.40 10.96 2.24
CA SER A 365 -9.50 11.07 3.39
C SER A 365 -8.08 11.39 2.92
N ILE A 366 -7.41 12.33 3.62
CA ILE A 366 -6.02 12.72 3.33
C ILE A 366 -5.08 11.50 3.31
N MET A 367 -5.29 10.55 4.23
CA MET A 367 -4.46 9.35 4.34
C MET A 367 -4.52 8.46 3.09
N VAL A 368 -5.69 8.34 2.46
CA VAL A 368 -5.88 7.54 1.24
C VAL A 368 -5.26 8.26 0.05
N GLU A 369 -5.50 9.56 -0.09
CA GLU A 369 -4.99 10.36 -1.21
C GLU A 369 -3.45 10.39 -1.22
N VAL A 370 -2.84 10.59 -0.04
CA VAL A 370 -1.39 10.57 0.13
C VAL A 370 -0.81 9.16 -0.08
N ALA A 371 -1.47 8.10 0.42
CA ALA A 371 -0.98 6.74 0.26
C ALA A 371 -1.07 6.24 -1.20
N ALA A 372 -2.09 6.68 -1.93
CA ALA A 372 -2.31 6.32 -3.33
C ALA A 372 -1.52 7.21 -4.31
N GLY A 373 -1.00 8.35 -3.85
CA GLY A 373 -0.49 9.41 -4.70
C GLY A 373 -1.63 10.28 -5.26
N PRO A 374 -1.59 11.61 -5.06
CA PRO A 374 -2.60 12.53 -5.58
C PRO A 374 -2.74 12.38 -7.09
N SER A 375 -3.97 12.40 -7.59
CA SER A 375 -4.29 12.17 -9.01
C SER A 375 -3.67 13.22 -9.94
N ASP A 376 -3.45 14.44 -9.43
CA ASP A 376 -2.87 15.58 -10.16
C ASP A 376 -1.34 15.67 -10.02
N SER A 377 -0.71 14.70 -9.34
CA SER A 377 0.74 14.67 -9.18
C SER A 377 1.40 14.38 -10.53
N ALA A 378 2.20 15.32 -11.01
CA ALA A 378 2.95 15.20 -12.28
C ALA A 378 4.00 14.07 -12.26
N THR A 379 4.29 13.51 -11.09
CA THR A 379 5.43 12.61 -10.87
C THR A 379 5.03 11.12 -10.89
N HIS A 380 3.75 10.78 -10.64
CA HIS A 380 3.27 9.40 -10.46
C HIS A 380 4.05 8.57 -9.42
N GLU A 381 4.81 9.22 -8.53
CA GLU A 381 5.67 8.57 -7.55
C GLU A 381 4.87 8.03 -6.36
N LYS A 382 5.25 6.85 -5.86
CA LYS A 382 4.61 6.18 -4.72
C LYS A 382 5.52 6.21 -3.49
N LEU A 383 4.94 6.43 -2.30
CA LEU A 383 5.69 6.45 -1.04
C LEU A 383 6.30 5.07 -0.71
N PRO A 384 7.59 4.99 -0.34
CA PRO A 384 8.24 3.73 -0.02
C PRO A 384 8.03 3.26 1.42
N MET A 385 7.08 3.86 2.15
CA MET A 385 6.83 3.56 3.57
C MET A 385 5.91 2.35 3.81
N VAL A 386 5.88 1.41 2.86
CA VAL A 386 4.95 0.29 2.82
C VAL A 386 5.64 -1.00 2.39
N LEU A 387 5.21 -2.15 2.94
CA LEU A 387 5.44 -3.47 2.35
C LEU A 387 4.49 -3.67 1.18
N LYS A 388 4.98 -4.26 0.09
CA LYS A 388 4.26 -4.51 -1.16
C LYS A 388 4.29 -5.99 -1.50
N VAL A 389 3.15 -6.67 -1.40
CA VAL A 389 3.04 -8.05 -1.90
C VAL A 389 2.14 -8.09 -3.14
N PRO A 390 2.64 -8.59 -4.29
CA PRO A 390 1.84 -8.69 -5.50
C PRO A 390 0.67 -9.63 -5.25
N ARG A 391 -0.50 -9.28 -5.78
CA ARG A 391 -1.68 -10.12 -5.67
C ARG A 391 -1.53 -11.32 -6.61
N LEU A 392 -1.34 -12.51 -6.04
CA LEU A 392 -1.10 -13.75 -6.80
C LEU A 392 -2.39 -14.36 -7.40
N ASN A 393 -3.57 -13.96 -6.91
CA ASN A 393 -4.85 -14.38 -7.44
C ASN A 393 -5.40 -13.36 -8.45
N SER A 394 -6.07 -13.85 -9.49
CA SER A 394 -6.90 -13.07 -10.43
C SER A 394 -8.16 -12.53 -9.74
N SER A 395 -7.96 -11.59 -8.82
CA SER A 395 -9.01 -10.81 -8.17
C SER A 395 -9.30 -9.54 -9.00
N PRO A 396 -10.54 -9.02 -8.99
CA PRO A 396 -10.91 -7.79 -9.72
C PRO A 396 -10.02 -6.60 -9.34
N LEU A 397 -9.61 -6.49 -8.07
CA LEU A 397 -8.69 -5.45 -7.60
C LEU A 397 -7.28 -5.52 -8.21
N ALA A 398 -6.78 -6.72 -8.52
CA ALA A 398 -5.46 -6.89 -9.11
C ALA A 398 -5.41 -6.37 -10.55
N LEU A 399 -6.54 -6.48 -11.27
CA LEU A 399 -6.74 -5.93 -12.61
C LEU A 399 -7.05 -4.41 -12.59
N CYS A 400 -7.66 -3.91 -11.52
CA CYS A 400 -8.06 -2.50 -11.35
C CYS A 400 -6.98 -1.59 -10.76
N ASP A 401 -5.75 -1.66 -11.26
CA ASP A 401 -4.61 -0.81 -10.85
C ASP A 401 -4.22 -0.90 -9.36
N ARG A 402 -4.65 -1.94 -8.65
CA ARG A 402 -4.13 -2.30 -7.31
C ARG A 402 -3.46 -3.67 -7.32
N PRO A 403 -2.35 -3.84 -8.06
CA PRO A 403 -1.65 -5.11 -8.16
C PRO A 403 -0.97 -5.51 -6.84
N PHE A 404 -0.80 -4.59 -5.89
CA PHE A 404 -0.14 -4.85 -4.61
C PHE A 404 -1.09 -4.69 -3.43
N SER A 405 -1.03 -5.63 -2.50
CA SER A 405 -1.49 -5.38 -1.13
C SER A 405 -0.41 -4.58 -0.38
N LEU A 406 -0.84 -3.51 0.28
CA LEU A 406 0.04 -2.56 0.97
C LEU A 406 -0.13 -2.67 2.48
N LEU A 407 0.98 -2.69 3.22
CA LEU A 407 0.98 -2.56 4.68
C LEU A 407 1.98 -1.49 5.09
N GLY A 408 1.56 -0.48 5.86
CA GLY A 408 2.45 0.59 6.30
C GLY A 408 3.49 0.10 7.29
N PHE A 409 4.73 0.61 7.21
CA PHE A 409 5.76 0.32 8.21
C PHE A 409 5.36 0.80 9.61
N GLY A 410 4.49 1.82 9.71
CA GLY A 410 3.91 2.27 10.99
C GLY A 410 3.18 1.12 11.70
N ASP A 411 2.41 0.31 10.99
CA ASP A 411 1.66 -0.82 11.55
C ASP A 411 2.56 -1.97 12.01
N ILE A 412 3.83 -2.00 11.60
CA ILE A 412 4.83 -2.97 12.05
C ILE A 412 5.61 -2.39 13.23
N LEU A 413 6.09 -1.15 13.08
CA LEU A 413 6.96 -0.49 14.06
C LEU A 413 6.23 -0.21 15.36
N VAL A 414 5.03 0.37 15.29
CA VAL A 414 4.27 0.83 16.45
C VAL A 414 3.96 -0.31 17.44
N PRO A 415 3.35 -1.44 17.01
CA PRO A 415 3.20 -2.59 17.91
C PRO A 415 4.53 -3.28 18.19
N GLY A 416 5.49 -3.29 17.26
CA GLY A 416 6.80 -3.90 17.48
C GLY A 416 7.61 -3.25 18.61
N LEU A 417 7.43 -1.95 18.85
CA LEU A 417 8.05 -1.25 19.98
C LEU A 417 7.51 -1.76 21.33
N LEU A 418 6.22 -2.11 21.40
CA LEU A 418 5.62 -2.74 22.59
C LEU A 418 6.18 -4.16 22.79
N VAL A 419 6.26 -4.97 21.73
CA VAL A 419 6.85 -6.32 21.79
C VAL A 419 8.31 -6.27 22.25
N ALA A 420 9.09 -5.32 21.73
CA ALA A 420 10.47 -5.08 22.16
C ALA A 420 10.56 -4.67 23.64
N TYR A 421 9.62 -3.87 24.14
CA TYR A 421 9.51 -3.55 25.56
C TYR A 421 9.20 -4.79 26.40
N CYS A 422 8.22 -5.60 26.00
CA CYS A 422 7.84 -6.82 26.73
C CYS A 422 9.00 -7.82 26.83
N HIS A 423 9.77 -8.02 25.76
CA HIS A 423 10.96 -8.86 25.82
C HIS A 423 12.02 -8.32 26.78
N ARG A 424 12.27 -7.00 26.77
CA ARG A 424 13.18 -6.35 27.72
C ARG A 424 12.70 -6.49 29.16
N PHE A 425 11.38 -6.45 29.38
CA PHE A 425 10.76 -6.63 30.69
C PHE A 425 10.88 -8.07 31.19
N ASP A 426 10.61 -9.07 30.34
CA ASP A 426 10.81 -10.49 30.66
C ASP A 426 12.24 -10.75 31.14
N ILE A 427 13.23 -10.19 30.44
CA ILE A 427 14.65 -10.28 30.81
C ILE A 427 14.93 -9.64 32.17
N GLN A 428 14.27 -8.52 32.51
CA GLN A 428 14.46 -7.85 33.81
C GLN A 428 13.85 -8.64 34.96
N VAL A 429 12.69 -9.27 34.73
CA VAL A 429 11.95 -10.05 35.73
C VAL A 429 12.41 -11.53 35.77
N GLN A 430 13.36 -11.92 34.90
CA GLN A 430 13.81 -13.31 34.72
C GLN A 430 12.66 -14.29 34.39
N SER A 431 11.63 -13.79 33.72
CA SER A 431 10.50 -14.58 33.22
C SER A 431 10.89 -15.41 31.99
N SER A 432 10.23 -16.54 31.75
CA SER A 432 10.43 -17.43 30.59
C SER A 432 9.93 -16.85 29.26
N ARG A 433 10.12 -15.54 29.03
CA ARG A 433 9.70 -14.80 27.82
C ARG A 433 8.18 -14.81 27.57
N VAL A 434 7.39 -14.95 28.64
CA VAL A 434 5.93 -15.08 28.56
C VAL A 434 5.30 -13.81 27.98
N TYR A 435 5.74 -12.63 28.42
CA TYR A 435 5.18 -11.36 27.95
C TYR A 435 5.55 -11.08 26.49
N PHE A 436 6.76 -11.46 26.06
CA PHE A 436 7.18 -11.37 24.67
C PHE A 436 6.32 -12.23 23.75
N VAL A 437 6.13 -13.52 24.09
CA VAL A 437 5.34 -14.45 23.26
C VAL A 437 3.88 -14.01 23.24
N ALA A 438 3.28 -13.71 24.40
CA ALA A 438 1.88 -13.31 24.49
C ALA A 438 1.56 -11.98 23.81
N CYS A 439 2.53 -11.05 23.69
CA CYS A 439 2.35 -9.79 22.98
C CYS A 439 2.60 -9.93 21.46
N THR A 440 3.33 -10.98 21.05
CA THR A 440 3.61 -11.24 19.63
C THR A 440 2.45 -11.99 18.95
N ILE A 441 1.78 -12.87 19.70
CA ILE A 441 0.52 -13.53 19.32
C ILE A 441 -0.60 -12.50 19.38
#